data_AF-A0AAQ2UEN2-F1
#
_entry.id   AF-A0AAQ2UEN2-F1
#
_cell.length_a   1.000
_cell.length_b   1.000
_cell.length_c   1.000
_cell.angle_alpha   90.00
_cell.angle_beta   90.00
_cell.angle_gamma   90.00
#
_symmetry.space_group_name_H-M   'P 1'
#
loop_
_entity.id
_entity.type
_entity.pdbx_description
1 polymer ?
#
loop_
_entity_poly.entity_id
_entity_poly.type
_entity_poly.pdbx_seq_one_letter_code
_entity_poly.pdbx_strand_id
1 'polypeptide(L)'
;MRKKLITAIITATLLIAGCSDTANVSAGQENTMVLVGSGQEYLIYADSDTGVMYLYITISTGGGLTVMLNADGTPKIWQGEE
;
A
#
# COMPACT_ATOMS: atom_id res chain seq x y z
N MET A 1 -4.34 -44.89 4.87
CA MET A 1 -5.36 -43.82 4.71
C MET A 1 -5.07 -42.58 5.56
N ARG A 2 -4.62 -42.71 6.82
CA ARG A 2 -4.29 -41.56 7.71
C ARG A 2 -3.26 -40.56 7.16
N LYS A 3 -2.16 -41.02 6.55
CA LYS A 3 -1.15 -40.12 5.95
C LYS A 3 -1.68 -39.33 4.75
N LYS A 4 -2.51 -39.95 3.90
CA LYS A 4 -3.17 -39.29 2.76
C LYS A 4 -4.19 -38.24 3.22
N LEU A 5 -4.87 -38.49 4.34
CA LEU A 5 -5.78 -37.53 4.97
C LEU A 5 -5.03 -36.31 5.53
N ILE A 6 -3.90 -36.50 6.21
CA ILE A 6 -3.09 -35.39 6.75
C ILE A 6 -2.55 -34.50 5.62
N THR A 7 -2.03 -35.10 4.54
CA THR A 7 -1.55 -34.34 3.38
C THR A 7 -2.67 -33.53 2.72
N ALA A 8 -3.87 -34.11 2.58
CA ALA A 8 -5.01 -33.40 2.01
C ALA A 8 -5.45 -32.20 2.86
N ILE A 9 -5.43 -32.34 4.19
CA ILE A 9 -5.79 -31.25 5.11
C ILE A 9 -4.80 -30.09 5.01
N ILE A 10 -3.48 -30.36 5.03
CA ILE A 10 -2.45 -29.31 4.95
C ILE A 10 -2.50 -28.56 3.61
N THR A 11 -2.69 -29.27 2.50
CA THR A 11 -2.82 -28.64 1.18
C THR A 11 -4.07 -27.78 1.10
N ALA A 12 -5.19 -28.23 1.67
CA ALA A 12 -6.44 -27.47 1.70
C ALA A 12 -6.32 -26.18 2.54
N THR A 13 -5.67 -26.21 3.71
CA THR A 13 -5.46 -24.98 4.51
C THR A 13 -4.53 -23.99 3.83
N LEU A 14 -3.50 -24.46 3.13
CA LEU A 14 -2.60 -23.57 2.36
C LEU A 14 -3.32 -22.87 1.20
N LEU A 15 -4.24 -23.58 0.53
CA LEU A 15 -5.06 -23.04 -0.56
C LEU A 15 -6.06 -21.98 -0.08
N ILE A 16 -6.55 -22.07 1.17
CA ILE A 16 -7.53 -21.12 1.72
C ILE A 16 -6.83 -19.88 2.28
N ALA A 17 -5.63 -20.02 2.87
CA ALA A 17 -4.85 -18.89 3.38
C ALA A 17 -4.28 -17.98 2.28
N GLY A 18 -4.14 -18.50 1.04
CA GLY A 18 -3.69 -17.72 -0.13
C GLY A 18 -4.81 -16.98 -0.89
N CYS A 19 -6.07 -17.21 -0.52
CA CYS A 19 -7.25 -16.55 -1.09
C CYS A 19 -7.92 -15.62 -0.07
N SER A 20 -7.15 -15.04 0.85
CA SER A 20 -7.66 -13.92 1.64
C SER A 20 -7.98 -12.81 0.65
N ASP A 21 -9.28 -12.54 0.50
CA ASP A 21 -9.91 -11.44 -0.21
C ASP A 21 -8.87 -10.54 -0.88
N THR A 22 -8.67 -10.74 -2.18
CA THR A 22 -8.14 -9.67 -3.02
C THR A 22 -9.11 -8.53 -2.79
N ALA A 23 -8.76 -7.63 -1.87
CA ALA A 23 -9.61 -6.54 -1.45
C ALA A 23 -9.94 -5.80 -2.74
N ASN A 24 -11.15 -6.03 -3.22
CA ASN A 24 -11.69 -5.36 -4.36
C ASN A 24 -11.78 -3.90 -3.92
N VAL A 25 -10.73 -3.12 -4.24
CA VAL A 25 -10.66 -1.68 -4.04
C VAL A 25 -11.65 -1.03 -5.00
N SER A 26 -12.93 -1.26 -4.75
CA SER A 26 -14.05 -0.62 -5.42
C SER A 26 -15.02 0.01 -4.42
N ALA A 27 -14.66 0.08 -3.13
CA ALA A 27 -15.43 0.81 -2.14
C ALA A 27 -14.89 2.24 -2.06
N GLY A 28 -15.62 3.18 -2.67
CA GLY A 28 -15.53 4.62 -2.43
C GLY A 28 -14.11 5.18 -2.34
N GLN A 29 -13.50 5.49 -3.49
CA GLN A 29 -12.29 6.31 -3.54
C GLN A 29 -12.68 7.76 -3.21
N GLU A 30 -13.12 8.00 -1.98
CA GLU A 30 -12.98 9.31 -1.37
C GLU A 30 -11.50 9.67 -1.46
N ASN A 31 -11.18 10.93 -1.69
CA ASN A 31 -9.83 11.35 -2.07
C ASN A 31 -8.88 11.14 -0.87
N THR A 32 -8.39 9.92 -0.67
CA THR A 32 -7.59 9.52 0.50
C THR A 32 -6.18 10.09 0.44
N MET A 33 -5.81 10.79 -0.62
CA MET A 33 -4.49 11.41 -0.75
C MET A 33 -4.58 12.92 -0.59
N VAL A 34 -3.86 13.43 0.41
CA VAL A 34 -3.68 14.86 0.66
C VAL A 34 -2.36 15.29 0.05
N LEU A 35 -2.33 16.36 -0.76
CA LEU A 35 -1.09 16.94 -1.26
C LEU A 35 -0.44 17.75 -0.14
N VAL A 36 0.74 17.32 0.33
CA VAL A 36 1.44 17.91 1.49
C VAL A 36 2.76 18.59 1.11
N GLY A 37 3.19 18.44 -0.14
CA GLY A 37 4.34 19.14 -0.68
C GLY A 37 4.44 19.02 -2.19
N SER A 38 5.04 20.01 -2.84
CA SER A 38 5.26 19.98 -4.28
C SER A 38 6.56 20.71 -4.66
N GLY A 39 7.12 20.30 -5.79
CA GLY A 39 8.23 20.94 -6.46
C GLY A 39 8.02 20.89 -7.98
N GLN A 40 9.02 21.30 -8.75
CA GLN A 40 8.90 21.42 -10.21
C GLN A 40 8.62 20.07 -10.91
N GLU A 41 9.17 18.97 -10.40
CA GLU A 41 9.08 17.62 -11.01
C GLU A 41 8.59 16.54 -10.04
N TYR A 42 8.13 16.96 -8.86
CA TYR A 42 7.66 16.04 -7.82
C TYR A 42 6.46 16.58 -7.05
N LEU A 43 5.64 15.64 -6.59
CA LEU A 43 4.56 15.86 -5.64
C LEU A 43 4.76 14.91 -4.45
N ILE A 44 4.36 15.36 -3.27
CA ILE A 44 4.34 14.54 -2.05
C ILE A 44 2.91 14.47 -1.58
N TYR A 45 2.39 13.25 -1.53
CA TYR A 45 1.07 12.97 -1.01
C TYR A 45 1.16 12.27 0.34
N ALA A 46 0.20 12.50 1.23
CA ALA A 46 -0.02 11.70 2.41
C ALA A 46 -1.37 10.99 2.31
N ASP A 47 -1.41 9.72 2.70
CA ASP A 47 -2.69 9.05 2.93
C ASP A 47 -3.41 9.69 4.12
N SER A 48 -4.69 10.04 3.97
CA SER A 48 -5.47 10.80 4.96
C SER A 48 -5.74 10.02 6.23
N ASP A 49 -5.77 8.69 6.13
CA ASP A 49 -6.17 7.82 7.23
C ASP A 49 -4.96 7.40 8.07
N THR A 50 -3.82 7.19 7.41
CA THR A 50 -2.59 6.67 8.02
C THR A 50 -1.46 7.70 8.13
N GLY A 51 -1.55 8.79 7.38
CA GLY A 51 -0.49 9.79 7.23
C GLY A 51 0.71 9.31 6.40
N VAL A 52 0.72 8.09 5.87
CA VAL A 52 1.87 7.56 5.11
C VAL A 52 2.16 8.44 3.89
N MET A 53 3.41 8.88 3.79
CA MET A 53 3.84 9.78 2.73
C MET A 53 4.37 9.04 1.50
N TYR A 54 4.01 9.54 0.32
CA TYR A 54 4.41 9.03 -0.97
C TYR A 54 5.03 10.14 -1.81
N LEU A 55 6.16 9.83 -2.45
CA LEU A 55 6.77 10.67 -3.46
C LEU A 55 6.24 10.23 -4.83
N TYR A 56 5.62 11.17 -5.54
CA TYR A 56 5.24 11.02 -6.92
C TYR A 56 6.17 11.85 -7.80
N ILE A 57 6.89 11.20 -8.70
CA ILE A 57 7.71 11.86 -9.72
C ILE A 57 6.96 11.83 -11.04
N THR A 58 6.86 12.98 -11.70
CA THR A 58 6.33 13.09 -13.06
C THR A 58 7.43 13.58 -13.98
N ILE A 59 7.70 12.82 -15.05
CA ILE A 59 8.69 13.15 -16.07
C ILE A 59 8.06 12.99 -17.46
N SER A 60 7.64 14.11 -18.05
CA SER A 60 7.02 14.16 -19.38
C SER A 60 5.84 13.17 -19.49
N THR A 61 5.99 12.09 -20.26
CA THR A 61 4.94 11.07 -20.47
C THR A 61 4.98 9.92 -19.47
N GLY A 62 5.86 9.98 -18.45
CA GLY A 62 6.06 8.91 -17.48
C GLY A 62 6.09 9.43 -16.05
N GLY A 63 6.16 8.49 -15.11
CA GLY A 63 6.24 8.80 -13.69
C GLY A 63 6.26 7.54 -12.83
N GLY A 64 6.36 7.75 -11.53
CA GLY A 64 6.38 6.67 -10.56
C GLY A 64 6.00 7.16 -9.17
N LEU A 65 5.43 6.24 -8.39
CA LEU A 65 5.08 6.45 -6.99
C LEU A 65 5.97 5.57 -6.12
N THR A 66 6.51 6.13 -5.04
CA THR A 66 7.22 5.36 -4.02
C THR A 66 6.85 5.83 -2.61
N VAL A 67 6.88 4.93 -1.64
CA VAL A 67 6.72 5.30 -0.23
C VAL A 67 7.96 6.04 0.24
N MET A 68 7.77 7.14 0.97
CA MET A 68 8.87 7.84 1.61
C MET A 68 9.23 7.14 2.91
N LEU A 69 10.51 6.84 3.12
CA LEU A 69 10.98 6.10 4.28
C LEU A 69 11.85 6.97 5.19
N ASN A 70 11.81 6.67 6.48
CA ASN A 70 12.82 7.09 7.45
C ASN A 70 14.10 6.26 7.26
N ALA A 71 15.17 6.65 7.94
CA ALA A 71 16.46 5.96 7.85
C ALA A 71 16.42 4.50 8.35
N ASP A 72 15.48 4.16 9.23
CA ASP A 72 15.25 2.81 9.75
C ASP A 72 14.36 1.94 8.85
N GLY A 73 13.92 2.47 7.70
CA GLY A 73 13.06 1.78 6.76
C GLY A 73 11.56 1.82 7.11
N THR A 74 11.16 2.51 8.18
CA THR A 74 9.74 2.75 8.46
C THR A 74 9.17 3.84 7.55
N PRO A 75 7.87 3.84 7.23
CA PRO A 75 7.26 4.93 6.47
C PRO A 75 7.35 6.29 7.19
N LYS A 76 7.56 7.36 6.42
CA LYS A 76 7.36 8.73 6.90
C LYS A 76 5.86 9.00 7.06
N ILE A 77 5.49 9.59 8.20
CA ILE A 77 4.11 9.89 8.58
C ILE A 77 3.92 11.40 8.67
N TRP A 78 2.97 11.92 7.90
CA TRP A 78 2.46 13.29 8.02
C TRP A 78 1.44 13.38 9.15
N GLN A 79 1.52 14.45 9.96
CA GLN A 79 0.72 14.61 11.19
C GLN A 79 -0.43 15.63 11.03
N GLY A 80 -0.69 16.11 9.81
CA GLY A 80 -1.62 17.21 9.54
C GLY A 80 -0.92 18.56 9.32
N GLU A 81 -1.70 19.59 8.97
CA GLU A 81 -1.24 20.98 9.01
C GLU A 81 -1.24 21.48 10.46
N GLU A 82 -0.25 22.29 10.84
CA GLU A 82 -0.23 23.01 12.13
C GLU A 82 -1.26 24.14 12.18
#